data_AF-A0A7S2HDF9-F1
#
_entry.id   AF-A0A7S2HDF9-F1
#
_cell.length_a   1.000
_cell.length_b   1.000
_cell.length_c   1.000
_cell.angle_alpha   90.00
_cell.angle_beta   90.00
_cell.angle_gamma   90.00
#
_symmetry.space_group_name_H-M   'P 1'
#
loop_
_entity.id
_entity.type
_entity.pdbx_description
1 polymer ?
#
loop_
_entity_poly.entity_id
_entity_poly.type
_entity_poly.pdbx_seq_one_letter_code
_entity_poly.pdbx_strand_id
1 'polypeptide(L)'
;HTANEGTGCYKSVLWVIAKGIDEKPKWYKDISRKSKFEDVQELLVKSKDEHCHRDPCACETAKAGTKCRQAIDWVQNTGLKKHPDWYKGLTSASTREEIQTRLHQDKHPLCLLPCQD
;
A
#
# COMPACT_ATOMS: atom_id res chain seq x y z
N HIS A 1 9.55 -1.87 -1.43
CA HIS A 1 8.98 -1.31 -0.19
C HIS A 1 8.09 -0.14 -0.55
N THR A 2 6.78 -0.19 -0.30
CA THR A 2 5.89 0.98 -0.49
C THR A 2 6.02 1.94 0.69
N ALA A 3 6.03 3.25 0.44
CA ALA A 3 6.27 4.26 1.47
C ALA A 3 5.12 4.29 2.49
N ASN A 4 5.47 4.21 3.77
CA ASN A 4 4.48 4.23 4.85
C ASN A 4 4.03 5.65 5.16
N GLU A 5 2.78 5.80 5.62
CA GLU A 5 2.25 7.09 6.06
C GLU A 5 3.17 7.78 7.07
N GLY A 6 3.31 9.09 6.93
CA GLY A 6 4.15 9.93 7.81
C GLY A 6 5.64 9.94 7.48
N THR A 7 6.14 9.02 6.64
CA THR A 7 7.54 9.03 6.18
C THR A 7 7.84 10.20 5.23
N GLY A 8 9.11 10.60 5.11
CA GLY A 8 9.54 11.64 4.16
C GLY A 8 9.23 11.26 2.71
N CYS A 9 9.45 10.00 2.34
CA CYS A 9 9.11 9.51 1.01
C CYS A 9 7.60 9.62 0.74
N TYR A 10 6.77 9.20 1.70
CA TYR A 10 5.31 9.29 1.57
C TYR A 10 4.84 10.72 1.36
N LYS A 11 5.37 11.67 2.13
CA LYS A 11 5.07 13.11 1.96
C LYS A 11 5.49 13.63 0.59
N SER A 12 6.65 13.19 0.09
CA SER A 12 7.15 13.59 -1.23
C SER A 12 6.25 13.06 -2.35
N VAL A 13 5.84 11.79 -2.28
CA VAL A 13 4.87 11.20 -3.22
C VAL A 13 3.55 11.97 -3.22
N LEU A 14 2.96 12.22 -2.04
CA LEU A 14 1.71 12.97 -1.93
C LEU A 14 1.83 14.39 -2.50
N TRP A 15 2.95 15.07 -2.25
CA TRP A 15 3.17 16.42 -2.79
C TRP A 15 3.24 16.40 -4.32
N VAL A 16 3.91 15.40 -4.92
CA VAL A 16 3.98 15.26 -6.38
C VAL A 16 2.60 15.04 -6.98
N ILE A 17 1.80 14.13 -6.41
CA ILE A 17 0.44 13.84 -6.86
C ILE A 17 -0.46 15.08 -6.74
N ALA A 18 -0.39 15.78 -5.62
CA ALA A 18 -1.27 16.91 -5.31
C ALA A 18 -0.91 18.20 -6.05
N LYS A 19 0.38 18.45 -6.30
CA LYS A 19 0.87 19.73 -6.83
C LYS A 19 2.00 19.58 -7.84
N GLY A 20 2.98 18.72 -7.58
CA GLY A 20 4.22 18.65 -8.36
C GLY A 20 3.98 18.41 -9.85
N ILE A 21 3.05 17.53 -10.22
CA ILE A 21 2.72 17.23 -11.62
C ILE A 21 2.19 18.47 -12.36
N ASP A 22 1.40 19.31 -11.69
CA ASP A 22 0.84 20.53 -12.28
C ASP A 22 1.86 21.69 -12.28
N GLU A 23 2.63 21.84 -11.20
CA GLU A 23 3.59 22.94 -11.05
C GLU A 23 4.88 22.73 -11.86
N LYS A 24 5.31 21.47 -12.01
CA LYS A 24 6.57 21.07 -12.65
C LYS A 24 6.40 19.87 -13.59
N PRO A 25 5.50 19.91 -14.59
CA PRO A 25 5.21 18.77 -15.47
C PRO A 25 6.44 18.24 -16.22
N LYS A 26 7.43 19.10 -16.49
CA LYS A 26 8.68 18.71 -17.16
C LYS A 26 9.59 17.82 -16.31
N TRP A 27 9.49 17.90 -14.97
CA TRP A 27 10.29 17.08 -14.05
C TRP A 27 9.71 15.68 -13.90
N TYR A 28 8.40 15.55 -14.12
CA TYR A 28 7.62 14.34 -13.91
C TYR A 28 7.14 13.74 -15.23
N LYS A 29 8.09 13.44 -16.12
CA LYS A 29 7.78 12.76 -17.38
C LYS A 29 7.18 11.38 -17.08
N ASP A 30 6.15 11.03 -17.83
CA ASP A 30 5.48 9.72 -17.80
C ASP A 30 4.60 9.42 -16.57
N ILE A 31 4.40 10.40 -15.67
CA ILE A 31 3.35 10.33 -14.63
C ILE A 31 2.28 11.42 -14.83
N SER A 32 1.08 11.13 -14.35
CA SER A 32 -0.08 12.02 -14.45
C SER A 32 -0.91 11.97 -13.17
N ARG A 33 -1.95 12.80 -13.07
CA ARG A 33 -2.92 12.74 -11.96
C ARG A 33 -3.63 11.38 -11.81
N LYS A 34 -3.51 10.50 -12.81
CA LYS A 34 -4.08 9.14 -12.79
C LYS A 34 -3.04 8.07 -12.43
N SER A 35 -1.77 8.44 -12.28
CA SER A 35 -0.72 7.52 -11.86
C SER A 35 -0.97 7.06 -10.43
N LYS A 36 -0.57 5.82 -10.14
CA LYS A 36 -0.70 5.27 -8.80
C LYS A 36 0.36 5.83 -7.86
N PHE A 37 0.14 5.70 -6.57
CA PHE A 37 1.11 6.08 -5.55
C PHE A 37 2.47 5.42 -5.79
N GLU A 38 2.47 4.11 -6.11
CA GLU A 38 3.69 3.35 -6.37
C GLU A 38 4.44 3.84 -7.62
N ASP A 39 3.73 4.21 -8.69
CA ASP A 39 4.36 4.74 -9.91
C ASP A 39 5.14 6.03 -9.62
N VAL A 40 4.57 6.89 -8.78
CA VAL A 40 5.20 8.15 -8.35
C VAL A 40 6.38 7.88 -7.42
N GLN A 41 6.26 6.91 -6.50
CA GLN A 41 7.37 6.51 -5.66
C GLN A 41 8.54 5.96 -6.50
N GLU A 42 8.27 5.10 -7.48
CA GLU A 42 9.29 4.55 -8.38
C GLU A 42 9.99 5.67 -9.17
N LEU A 43 9.23 6.66 -9.66
CA LEU A 43 9.81 7.83 -10.32
C LEU A 43 10.74 8.60 -9.39
N LEU A 44 10.33 8.89 -8.16
CA LEU A 44 11.14 9.62 -7.19
C LEU A 44 12.44 8.88 -6.85
N VAL A 45 12.40 7.56 -6.75
CA VAL A 45 13.60 6.72 -6.58
C VAL A 45 14.52 6.85 -7.80
N LYS A 46 13.99 6.75 -9.02
CA LYS A 46 14.77 6.92 -10.26
C LYS A 46 15.38 8.31 -10.38
N SER A 47 14.67 9.33 -9.90
CA SER A 47 15.13 10.73 -9.85
C SER A 47 16.09 11.02 -8.69
N LYS A 48 16.39 10.03 -7.83
CA LYS A 48 17.24 10.17 -6.64
C LYS A 48 16.74 11.26 -5.68
N ASP A 49 15.43 11.27 -5.45
CA ASP A 49 14.83 12.10 -4.40
C ASP A 49 15.48 11.82 -3.04
N GLU A 50 15.67 12.87 -2.25
CA GLU A 50 16.36 12.81 -0.96
C GLU A 50 15.65 11.92 0.07
N HIS A 51 14.33 11.76 -0.06
CA HIS A 51 13.51 11.03 0.89
C HIS A 51 13.10 9.65 0.38
N CYS A 52 13.08 9.43 -0.94
CA CYS A 52 12.68 8.16 -1.56
C CYS A 52 13.88 7.39 -2.14
N HIS A 53 14.37 6.40 -1.39
CA HIS A 53 15.53 5.57 -1.78
C HIS A 53 15.19 4.10 -2.08
N ARG A 54 13.93 3.70 -1.97
CA ARG A 54 13.53 2.30 -2.17
C ARG A 54 12.36 2.21 -3.14
N ASP A 55 12.53 1.35 -4.15
CA ASP A 55 11.45 1.03 -5.08
C ASP A 55 10.22 0.50 -4.33
N PRO A 56 8.99 0.82 -4.79
CA PRO A 56 7.77 0.25 -4.23
C PRO A 56 7.81 -1.29 -4.30
N CYS A 57 7.17 -1.96 -3.33
CA CYS A 57 6.97 -3.41 -3.48
C CYS A 57 5.87 -3.65 -4.52
N ALA A 58 5.90 -4.83 -5.16
CA ALA A 58 4.70 -5.29 -5.85
C ALA A 58 3.53 -5.35 -4.86
N CYS A 59 2.42 -4.73 -5.24
CA CYS A 59 1.20 -4.64 -4.44
C CYS A 59 0.02 -5.12 -5.26
N GLU A 60 -1.01 -5.62 -4.59
CA GLU A 60 -2.30 -5.91 -5.18
C GLU A 60 -3.38 -5.84 -4.11
N THR A 61 -4.20 -4.79 -4.12
CA THR A 61 -5.36 -4.68 -3.21
C THR A 61 -6.37 -5.79 -3.51
N ALA A 62 -6.76 -6.55 -2.48
CA ALA A 62 -7.60 -7.73 -2.63
C ALA A 62 -9.01 -7.38 -3.13
N LYS A 63 -9.34 -7.85 -4.34
CA LYS A 63 -10.63 -7.59 -5.00
C LYS A 63 -11.70 -8.61 -4.60
N ALA A 64 -12.96 -8.19 -4.64
CA ALA A 64 -14.11 -9.08 -4.46
C ALA A 64 -14.00 -10.34 -5.34
N GLY A 65 -14.30 -11.50 -4.76
CA GLY A 65 -14.22 -12.79 -5.44
C GLY A 65 -12.83 -13.45 -5.48
N THR A 66 -11.75 -12.74 -5.10
CA THR A 66 -10.41 -13.34 -5.00
C THR A 66 -10.26 -14.20 -3.75
N LYS A 67 -9.34 -15.19 -3.79
CA LYS A 67 -8.99 -16.00 -2.61
C LYS A 67 -8.44 -15.15 -1.47
N CYS A 68 -7.64 -14.13 -1.77
CA CYS A 68 -7.16 -13.19 -0.76
C CYS A 68 -8.33 -12.47 -0.07
N ARG A 69 -9.30 -11.97 -0.85
CA ARG A 69 -10.46 -11.29 -0.29
C ARG A 69 -11.32 -12.20 0.58
N GLN A 70 -11.53 -13.44 0.17
CA GLN A 70 -12.24 -14.43 0.98
C GLN A 70 -11.52 -14.70 2.31
N ALA A 71 -10.18 -14.78 2.30
CA ALA A 71 -9.40 -14.92 3.52
C ALA A 71 -9.53 -13.70 4.44
N ILE A 72 -9.46 -12.48 3.89
CA ILE A 72 -9.68 -11.23 4.65
C ILE A 72 -11.07 -11.22 5.29
N ASP A 73 -12.12 -11.51 4.51
CA ASP A 73 -13.50 -11.52 4.98
C ASP A 73 -13.71 -12.60 6.06
N TRP A 74 -13.04 -13.76 5.94
CA TRP A 74 -13.08 -14.79 6.99
C TRP A 74 -12.38 -14.34 8.27
N VAL A 75 -11.19 -13.74 8.17
CA VAL A 75 -10.45 -13.20 9.33
C VAL A 75 -11.30 -12.17 10.05
N GLN A 76 -11.90 -11.22 9.33
CA GLN A 76 -12.70 -10.15 9.92
C GLN A 76 -13.96 -10.68 10.62
N ASN A 77 -14.69 -11.60 9.98
CA ASN A 77 -15.98 -12.05 10.48
C ASN A 77 -15.89 -13.17 11.53
N THR A 78 -14.85 -14.01 11.44
CA THR A 78 -14.69 -15.25 12.22
C THR A 78 -13.33 -15.32 12.90
N GLY A 79 -12.24 -15.15 12.17
CA GLY A 79 -10.87 -15.36 12.67
C GLY A 79 -10.56 -14.52 13.91
N LEU A 80 -10.81 -13.21 13.87
CA LEU A 80 -10.56 -12.30 14.99
C LEU A 80 -11.43 -12.58 16.21
N LYS A 81 -12.63 -13.15 16.03
CA LYS A 81 -13.54 -13.49 17.13
C LYS A 81 -13.15 -14.80 17.82
N LYS A 82 -12.73 -15.80 17.04
CA LYS A 82 -12.41 -17.14 17.54
C LYS A 82 -10.96 -17.28 17.97
N HIS A 83 -10.05 -16.59 17.30
CA HIS A 83 -8.60 -16.73 17.48
C HIS A 83 -7.90 -15.36 17.43
N PRO A 84 -8.24 -14.41 18.32
CA PRO A 84 -7.61 -13.08 18.34
C PRO A 84 -6.08 -13.16 18.50
N ASP A 85 -5.59 -14.15 19.26
CA ASP A 85 -4.15 -14.34 19.50
C ASP A 85 -3.35 -14.69 18.24
N TRP A 86 -3.98 -15.28 17.23
CA TRP A 86 -3.34 -15.56 15.94
C TRP A 86 -3.04 -14.26 15.18
N TYR A 87 -3.83 -13.22 15.42
CA TYR A 87 -3.83 -11.97 14.66
C TYR A 87 -3.41 -10.78 15.51
N LYS A 88 -2.37 -10.95 16.35
CA LYS A 88 -1.75 -9.87 17.16
C LYS A 88 -1.68 -8.52 16.42
N GLY A 89 -2.18 -7.48 17.06
CA GLY A 89 -2.22 -6.11 16.51
C GLY A 89 -3.43 -5.79 15.64
N LEU A 90 -4.21 -6.79 15.23
CA LEU A 90 -5.52 -6.57 14.62
C LEU A 90 -6.63 -6.52 15.68
N THR A 91 -7.65 -5.72 15.41
CA THR A 91 -8.85 -5.60 16.25
C THR A 91 -10.10 -5.74 15.38
N SER A 92 -11.28 -5.81 15.99
CA SER A 92 -12.55 -5.79 15.25
C SER A 92 -12.77 -4.50 14.45
N ALA A 93 -12.07 -3.42 14.80
CA ALA A 93 -12.08 -2.16 14.07
C ALA A 93 -11.06 -2.11 12.92
N SER A 94 -10.20 -3.14 12.79
CA SER A 94 -9.17 -3.14 11.76
C SER A 94 -9.76 -3.14 10.35
N THR A 95 -9.09 -2.40 9.47
CA THR A 95 -9.50 -2.28 8.06
C THR A 95 -9.16 -3.55 7.29
N ARG A 96 -9.70 -3.68 6.07
CA ARG A 96 -9.39 -4.82 5.22
C ARG A 96 -7.93 -4.82 4.77
N GLU A 97 -7.37 -3.63 4.58
CA GLU A 97 -6.00 -3.39 4.18
C GLU A 97 -5.03 -3.75 5.31
N GLU A 98 -5.37 -3.44 6.56
CA GLU A 98 -4.62 -3.89 7.75
C GLU A 98 -4.65 -5.42 7.87
N ILE A 99 -5.82 -6.04 7.66
CA ILE A 99 -5.96 -7.50 7.66
C ILE A 99 -5.15 -8.13 6.51
N GLN A 100 -5.22 -7.56 5.31
CA GLN A 100 -4.45 -8.02 4.16
C GLN A 100 -2.94 -7.94 4.42
N THR A 101 -2.49 -6.81 4.98
CA THR A 101 -1.09 -6.59 5.37
C THR A 101 -0.65 -7.66 6.35
N ARG A 102 -1.47 -7.97 7.35
CA ARG A 102 -1.15 -9.01 8.32
C ARG A 102 -1.06 -10.40 7.68
N LEU A 103 -2.02 -10.75 6.83
CA LEU A 103 -2.00 -12.03 6.10
C LEU A 103 -0.76 -12.16 5.20
N HIS A 104 -0.33 -11.08 4.57
CA HIS A 104 0.92 -11.04 3.81
C HIS A 104 2.14 -11.28 4.73
N GLN A 105 2.20 -10.62 5.89
CA GLN A 105 3.29 -10.78 6.87
C GLN A 105 3.37 -12.20 7.44
N ASP A 106 2.23 -12.85 7.66
CA ASP A 106 2.15 -14.26 8.05
C ASP A 106 2.56 -15.23 6.90
N LYS A 107 3.01 -14.68 5.76
CA LYS A 107 3.41 -15.39 4.54
C LYS A 107 2.29 -16.25 3.97
N HIS A 108 1.04 -15.81 4.14
CA HIS A 108 -0.08 -16.48 3.52
C HIS A 108 0.04 -16.32 1.98
N PRO A 109 0.19 -17.41 1.20
CA PRO A 109 0.55 -17.33 -0.22
C PRO A 109 -0.55 -16.74 -1.11
N LEU A 110 -1.68 -16.33 -0.53
CA LEU A 110 -2.83 -15.84 -1.26
C LEU A 110 -2.82 -14.32 -1.43
N CYS A 111 -2.04 -13.57 -0.64
CA CYS A 111 -2.14 -12.12 -0.53
C CYS A 111 -0.80 -11.40 -0.72
N LEU A 112 -0.76 -10.46 -1.68
CA LEU A 112 0.26 -9.41 -1.72
C LEU A 112 -0.07 -8.30 -0.71
N LEU A 113 0.85 -7.36 -0.51
CA LEU A 113 0.54 -6.12 0.21
C LEU A 113 -0.56 -5.34 -0.52
N PRO A 114 -1.46 -4.64 0.21
CA PRO A 114 -2.38 -3.70 -0.41
C PRO A 114 -1.59 -2.58 -1.11
N CYS A 115 -2.12 -2.09 -2.23
CA CYS A 115 -1.61 -0.86 -2.84
C CYS A 115 -2.07 0.36 -2.03
N GLN A 116 -1.31 1.46 -2.10
CA GLN A 116 -1.78 2.75 -1.58
C GLN A 116 -2.59 3.49 -2.64
N ASP A 117 -3.80 3.91 -2.25
CA ASP A 117 -4.71 4.73 -3.06
C ASP A 117 -4.56 6.23 -2.75
#